data_AF-A0A4S2ACW8-F1
#
_entry.id   AF-A0A4S2ACW8-F1
#
_cell.length_a   1.000
_cell.length_b   1.000
_cell.length_c   1.000
_cell.angle_alpha   90.00
_cell.angle_beta   90.00
_cell.angle_gamma   90.00
#
_symmetry.space_group_name_H-M   'P 1'
#
loop_
_entity.id
_entity.type
_entity.pdbx_description
1 polymer ?
#
loop_
_entity_poly.entity_id
_entity_poly.type
_entity_poly.pdbx_seq_one_letter_code
_entity_poly.pdbx_strand_id
1 'polypeptide(L)' 'MFTYEDFKSLSGITDRDELMSAVAQIPEEDLRTALFITLLSWGKNIEINEELWKREHERANKAEAMLNSQPSEK' A
#
# COMPACT_ATOMS: atom_id res chain seq x y z
N MET A 1 5.80 -11.97 21.70
CA MET A 1 4.93 -12.33 20.57
C MET A 1 4.53 -11.08 19.85
N PHE A 2 5.10 -10.88 18.67
CA PHE A 2 4.85 -9.74 17.80
C PHE A 2 3.39 -9.73 17.32
N THR A 3 2.77 -8.56 17.36
CA THR A 3 1.34 -8.37 17.14
C THR A 3 1.05 -7.46 15.96
N TYR A 4 -0.24 -7.34 15.62
CA TYR A 4 -0.69 -6.36 14.63
C TYR A 4 -0.43 -4.91 15.07
N GLU A 5 -0.53 -4.59 16.37
CA GLU A 5 -0.25 -3.23 16.85
C GLU A 5 1.24 -2.89 16.75
N ASP A 6 2.12 -3.88 16.96
CA ASP A 6 3.57 -3.71 16.74
C ASP A 6 3.86 -3.43 15.27
N PHE A 7 3.26 -4.20 14.36
CA PHE A 7 3.35 -3.97 12.92
C PHE A 7 2.86 -2.58 12.52
N LYS A 8 1.70 -2.17 13.04
CA LYS A 8 1.09 -0.86 12.74
C LYS A 8 2.00 0.28 13.18
N SER A 9 2.59 0.18 14.37
CA SER A 9 3.58 1.13 14.88
C SER A 9 4.77 1.27 13.92
N LEU A 10 5.36 0.13 13.52
CA LEU A 10 6.49 0.11 12.59
C LEU A 10 6.13 0.64 11.20
N SER A 11 4.93 0.34 10.69
CA SER A 11 4.47 0.79 9.37
C SER A 11 4.27 2.31 9.26
N GLY A 12 4.18 3.01 10.40
CA GLY A 12 4.10 4.47 10.44
C GLY A 12 5.45 5.17 10.33
N ILE A 13 6.56 4.43 10.47
CA ILE A 13 7.91 4.99 10.39
C ILE A 13 8.29 5.19 8.93
N THR A 14 8.60 6.43 8.56
CA THR A 14 8.97 6.80 7.18
C THR A 14 10.47 6.96 6.99
N ASP A 15 11.21 7.26 8.06
CA ASP A 15 12.67 7.29 8.03
C ASP A 15 13.24 5.87 8.00
N ARG A 16 14.17 5.63 7.08
CA ARG A 16 14.75 4.30 6.86
C ARG A 16 15.57 3.82 8.04
N ASP A 17 16.39 4.68 8.63
CA ASP A 17 17.35 4.29 9.65
C ASP A 17 16.64 4.12 11.00
N GLU A 18 15.60 4.93 11.25
CA GLU A 18 14.65 4.75 12.35
C GLU A 18 13.91 3.40 12.23
N LEU A 19 13.37 3.08 11.05
CA LEU A 19 12.68 1.81 10.82
C LEU A 19 13.62 0.63 11.02
N MET A 20 14.85 0.71 10.49
CA MET A 20 15.85 -0.34 10.65
C MET A 20 16.20 -0.57 12.12
N SER A 21 16.36 0.52 12.88
CA SER A 21 16.66 0.46 14.31
C SER A 21 15.50 -0.16 15.11
N ALA A 22 14.26 0.20 14.77
CA ALA A 22 13.07 -0.33 15.43
C ALA A 22 12.83 -1.81 15.10
N VAL A 23 13.02 -2.22 13.84
CA VAL A 23 12.92 -3.63 13.41
C VAL A 23 13.98 -4.50 14.09
N ALA A 24 15.19 -3.96 14.32
CA ALA A 24 16.25 -4.68 15.04
C ALA A 24 15.94 -4.97 16.51
N GLN A 25 14.92 -4.31 17.11
CA GLN A 25 14.45 -4.61 18.46
C GLN A 25 13.45 -5.77 18.54
N ILE A 26 13.00 -6.31 17.39
CA ILE A 26 12.07 -7.44 17.38
C ILE A 26 12.80 -8.69 17.89
N PRO A 27 12.25 -9.40 18.90
CA PRO A 27 12.85 -10.64 19.39
C PRO A 27 12.98 -11.71 18.29
N GLU A 28 14.03 -12.53 18.34
CA GLU A 28 14.31 -13.54 17.30
C GLU A 28 13.16 -14.56 17.17
N GLU A 29 12.56 -14.95 18.29
CA GLU A 29 11.41 -15.85 18.35
C GLU A 29 10.18 -15.32 17.60
N ASP A 30 10.11 -14.01 17.41
CA ASP A 30 8.98 -13.31 16.81
C ASP A 30 9.19 -12.98 15.32
N LEU A 31 10.41 -13.18 14.78
CA LEU A 31 10.73 -12.83 13.39
C LEU A 31 9.85 -13.53 12.36
N ARG A 32 9.46 -14.79 12.61
CA ARG A 32 8.54 -15.52 11.71
C ARG A 32 7.17 -14.87 11.66
N THR A 33 6.65 -14.44 12.81
CA THR A 33 5.35 -13.77 12.91
C THR A 33 5.42 -12.39 12.27
N ALA A 34 6.49 -11.63 12.52
CA ALA A 34 6.71 -10.32 11.90
C ALA A 34 6.79 -10.42 10.37
N LEU A 35 7.53 -11.40 9.84
CA LEU A 35 7.63 -11.65 8.41
C LEU A 35 6.27 -12.04 7.81
N PHE A 36 5.53 -12.93 8.47
CA PHE A 36 4.20 -13.36 8.02
C PHE A 36 3.24 -12.18 7.89
N ILE A 37 3.13 -11.34 8.93
CA ILE A 37 2.24 -10.16 8.91
C ILE A 37 2.68 -9.20 7.81
N THR A 38 3.98 -8.95 7.66
CA THR A 38 4.52 -8.04 6.64
C THR A 38 4.18 -8.52 5.22
N LEU A 39 4.40 -9.80 4.91
CA LEU A 39 4.08 -10.37 3.60
C LEU A 39 2.57 -10.35 3.32
N LEU A 40 1.75 -10.65 4.33
CA LEU A 40 0.30 -10.59 4.22
C LEU A 40 -0.19 -9.17 3.91
N SER A 41 0.32 -8.16 4.62
CA SER A 41 -0.01 -6.76 4.39
C SER A 41 0.49 -6.26 3.02
N TRP A 42 1.68 -6.70 2.59
CA TRP A 42 2.22 -6.36 1.27
C TRP A 42 1.36 -6.91 0.13
N GLY A 43 1.01 -8.20 0.18
CA GLY A 43 0.15 -8.83 -0.82
C GLY A 43 -1.21 -8.13 -0.93
N LYS A 44 -1.82 -7.77 0.21
CA LYS A 44 -3.09 -7.03 0.22
C LYS A 44 -2.96 -5.62 -0.38
N ASN A 45 -1.85 -4.93 -0.14
CA ASN A 45 -1.61 -3.62 -0.73
C ASN A 45 -1.46 -3.69 -2.26
N ILE A 46 -0.81 -4.74 -2.80
CA ILE A 46 -0.73 -4.93 -4.26
C ILE A 46 -2.13 -5.08 -4.85
N GLU A 47 -2.96 -5.98 -4.30
CA GLU A 47 -4.34 -6.18 -4.76
C GLU A 47 -5.14 -4.87 -4.76
N ILE A 48 -5.07 -4.10 -3.67
CA ILE A 48 -5.78 -2.82 -3.53
C ILE A 48 -5.27 -1.81 -4.56
N ASN A 49 -3.96 -1.70 -4.75
CA ASN A 49 -3.37 -0.76 -5.69
C ASN A 49 -3.73 -1.10 -7.14
N GLU A 50 -3.75 -2.37 -7.50
CA GLU A 50 -4.19 -2.82 -8.83
C GLU A 50 -5.67 -2.48 -9.07
N GLU A 51 -6.54 -2.70 -8.08
CA GLU A 51 -7.94 -2.31 -8.17
C GLU A 51 -8.12 -0.79 -8.30
N LEU A 52 -7.39 -0.01 -7.50
CA LEU A 52 -7.42 1.45 -7.55
C LEU A 52 -6.96 1.95 -8.92
N TRP A 53 -5.83 1.43 -9.41
CA TRP A 53 -5.31 1.77 -10.73
C TRP A 53 -6.34 1.49 -11.83
N LYS A 54 -6.97 0.31 -11.80
CA LYS A 54 -8.00 -0.06 -12.77
C LYS A 54 -9.19 0.93 -12.73
N ARG A 55 -9.68 1.26 -11.53
CA ARG A 55 -10.81 2.20 -11.37
C ARG A 55 -10.46 3.61 -11.86
N GLU A 56 -9.28 4.11 -11.53
CA GLU A 56 -8.83 5.43 -12.00
C GLU A 56 -8.59 5.44 -13.51
N HIS A 57 -8.04 4.38 -14.07
CA HIS A 57 -7.87 4.24 -15.52
C HIS A 57 -9.23 4.24 -16.24
N GLU A 58 -10.22 3.50 -15.74
CA GLU A 58 -11.59 3.53 -16.29
C GLU A 58 -12.24 4.92 -16.17
N ARG A 59 -12.01 5.64 -15.07
CA ARG A 59 -12.51 7.03 -14.90
C ARG A 59 -11.85 7.97 -15.89
N ALA A 60 -10.54 7.89 -16.07
CA ALA A 60 -9.79 8.70 -17.02
C ALA A 60 -10.29 8.48 -18.45
N ASN A 61 -10.45 7.21 -18.87
CA ASN A 61 -10.96 6.88 -20.21
C ASN A 61 -12.37 7.41 -20.45
N LYS A 62 -13.26 7.36 -19.44
CA LYS A 62 -14.61 7.93 -19.54
C LYS A 62 -14.56 9.45 -19.66
N ALA A 63 -13.74 10.13 -18.87
CA ALA A 63 -13.59 11.58 -18.92
C ALA A 63 -13.05 12.04 -20.29
N GLU A 64 -12.04 11.34 -20.82
CA GLU A 64 -11.49 11.60 -22.15
C GLU A 64 -12.55 11.41 -23.25
N ALA A 65 -13.32 10.34 -23.20
CA ALA A 65 -14.41 10.11 -24.15
C ALA A 65 -15.49 11.21 -24.10
N MET A 66 -15.80 11.75 -22.91
CA MET A 66 -16.75 12.85 -22.76
C MET A 66 -16.20 14.15 -23.37
N LEU A 67 -14.92 14.47 -23.15
CA LEU A 67 -14.28 15.64 -23.76
C LEU A 67 -14.26 15.53 -25.29
N ASN A 68 -13.90 14.36 -25.83
CA ASN A 68 -13.82 14.13 -27.27
C ASN A 68 -15.18 14.06 -27.98
N SER A 69 -16.28 13.89 -27.23
CA SER A 69 -17.65 13.86 -27.77
C SER A 69 -18.39 15.19 -27.65
N GLN A 70 -17.79 16.22 -27.04
CA GLN A 70 -18.35 17.57 -27.06
C GLN A 70 -18.19 18.20 -28.46
N PRO A 71 -19.27 18.70 -29.08
CA PRO A 71 -19.18 19.39 -30.36
C PRO A 71 -18.36 20.67 -30.18
N SER A 72 -17.40 20.93 -31.08
CA SER A 72 -16.67 22.20 -31.04
C SER A 72 -17.66 23.34 -31.27
N GLU A 73 -17.90 24.17 -30.26
CA GLU A 73 -18.60 25.44 -30.46
C GLU A 73 -17.74 26.28 -31.43
N LYS A 74 -18.21 26.38 -32.67
CA LYS A 74 -17.70 27.28 -33.71
C LYS A 74 -18.67 28.43 -33.88
#